data_AF-A0AAD5CCX4-F1
#
_entry.id   AF-A0AAD5CCX4-F1
#
_cell.length_a   1.000
_cell.length_b   1.000
_cell.length_c   1.000
_cell.angle_alpha   90.00
_cell.angle_beta   90.00
_cell.angle_gamma   90.00
#
_symmetry.space_group_name_H-M   'P 1'
#
loop_
_entity.id
_entity.type
_entity.pdbx_description
1 polymer ?
#
loop_
_entity_poly.entity_id
_entity_poly.type
_entity_poly.pdbx_seq_one_letter_code
_entity_poly.pdbx_strand_id
1 'polypeptide(L)'
;MGAGGNMNVTSGRKNVLERVPVKKTPFEISDLKKAIPQHCFKRDLQRSLYYLFVLSSTIASANRFGSLMLEWFHPSLAHYDSREWDWIRGALSTVDRDYGIFNTIFHDVTCAHVVHHLISTIPHYHTVEATKAIKPILGDYYKYDDTPILKAFWRETKECIFVEPDEGAENSGGRMNDVSSNKDVLKRVPTAKTPFEISDLKKAIPPHCFKRSLATSSYYLFRDIAICYTFYYLASNYIPLLPKPLNYIAWPIYWFCQGTSFMGIWSIGHDLGHHAFSEYQWLDDTLGFILHSSFLTPYFSFKYSHRSHHAHTNSMEYDEVWIPKRKADTMYSEVLNNPLGNLFMTVVRLLLSFPMYFTFNIHGREYNGFASHFYPYSPIFNDSERKQIWLSDAGMVVAFYALYKIAAATSATWLFCIYGAPLLVMNAHFIFFTFLHHSHPSLAHYDSREWDWIRGALSTVDRDYGIFNTIFHDVTCAHVVHHLISTIPHYHTVEATKAIKPILGDYYKYDDTPILKAFWRETKECIFVEPDEGAENSGVYWFRR
;
A
#
# COMPACT_ATOMS: atom_id res chain seq x y z
N MET A 1 75.42 -3.47 -4.62
CA MET A 1 75.22 -4.87 -4.24
C MET A 1 74.53 -4.90 -2.88
N GLY A 2 73.41 -5.59 -2.75
CA GLY A 2 72.64 -5.72 -1.50
C GLY A 2 71.16 -5.47 -1.74
N ALA A 3 70.41 -6.55 -1.91
CA ALA A 3 69.07 -6.62 -2.47
C ALA A 3 67.97 -5.99 -1.59
N GLY A 4 67.04 -5.30 -2.24
CA GLY A 4 65.76 -4.90 -1.67
C GLY A 4 64.81 -6.09 -1.58
N GLY A 5 64.32 -6.38 -0.37
CA GLY A 5 63.19 -7.27 -0.15
C GLY A 5 61.89 -6.49 -0.28
N ASN A 6 61.17 -6.67 -1.39
CA ASN A 6 59.78 -6.28 -1.53
C ASN A 6 58.92 -7.11 -0.57
N MET A 7 58.47 -6.53 0.54
CA MET A 7 57.30 -7.04 1.24
C MET A 7 56.06 -6.64 0.44
N ASN A 8 55.55 -7.60 -0.34
CA ASN A 8 54.21 -7.56 -0.90
C ASN A 8 53.20 -7.48 0.25
N VAL A 9 52.70 -6.28 0.54
CA VAL A 9 51.45 -6.10 1.27
C VAL A 9 50.33 -6.37 0.29
N THR A 10 49.89 -7.63 0.21
CA THR A 10 48.63 -7.99 -0.44
C THR A 10 47.50 -7.29 0.30
N SER A 11 46.95 -6.23 -0.29
CA SER A 11 45.68 -5.64 0.15
C SER A 11 44.56 -6.65 -0.14
N GLY A 12 44.30 -7.55 0.80
CA GLY A 12 43.14 -8.43 0.75
C GLY A 12 41.86 -7.64 0.96
N ARG A 13 41.35 -6.97 -0.09
CA ARG A 13 39.94 -6.57 -0.12
C ARG A 13 39.13 -7.86 -0.20
N LYS A 14 38.53 -8.28 0.93
CA LYS A 14 37.50 -9.32 0.93
C LYS A 14 36.42 -8.94 -0.08
N ASN A 15 35.94 -9.90 -0.85
CA ASN A 15 34.82 -9.67 -1.75
C ASN A 15 33.60 -9.30 -0.89
N VAL A 16 33.02 -8.12 -1.14
CA VAL A 16 31.85 -7.62 -0.39
C VAL A 16 30.70 -8.64 -0.42
N LEU A 17 30.60 -9.44 -1.50
CA LEU A 17 29.57 -10.47 -1.70
C LEU A 17 29.89 -11.83 -1.06
N GLU A 18 31.04 -12.00 -0.43
CA GLU A 18 31.36 -13.24 0.30
C GLU A 18 30.39 -13.43 1.47
N ARG A 19 29.70 -14.57 1.54
CA ARG A 19 28.68 -14.84 2.57
C ARG A 19 29.26 -14.87 3.99
N VAL A 20 28.50 -14.36 4.96
CA VAL A 20 28.80 -14.49 6.40
C VAL A 20 28.64 -15.96 6.83
N PRO A 21 29.51 -16.49 7.72
CA PRO A 21 29.32 -17.84 8.25
C PRO A 21 27.99 -18.01 8.97
N VAL A 22 27.27 -19.10 8.70
CA VAL A 22 25.95 -19.42 9.31
C VAL A 22 26.10 -20.15 10.66
N LYS A 23 27.33 -20.56 11.01
CA LYS A 23 27.63 -21.32 12.24
C LYS A 23 27.42 -20.47 13.51
N LYS A 24 27.35 -21.13 14.66
CA LYS A 24 27.27 -20.44 15.96
C LYS A 24 28.52 -19.60 16.19
N THR A 25 28.35 -18.38 16.71
CA THR A 25 29.47 -17.46 16.93
C THR A 25 30.44 -18.02 17.98
N PRO A 26 31.75 -17.81 17.82
CA PRO A 26 32.75 -18.24 18.81
C PRO A 26 32.90 -17.26 19.99
N PHE A 27 32.03 -16.26 20.09
CA PHE A 27 32.06 -15.18 21.09
C PHE A 27 30.66 -14.93 21.65
N GLU A 28 30.60 -14.41 22.88
CA GLU A 28 29.38 -13.94 23.53
C GLU A 28 29.36 -12.40 23.67
N ILE A 29 28.19 -11.83 23.96
CA ILE A 29 28.04 -10.39 24.21
C ILE A 29 28.97 -9.89 25.34
N SER A 30 29.26 -10.73 26.33
CA SER A 30 30.20 -10.39 27.41
C SER A 30 31.62 -10.16 26.91
N ASP A 31 32.06 -10.87 25.87
CA ASP A 31 33.40 -10.73 25.30
C ASP A 31 33.51 -9.42 24.52
N LEU A 32 32.44 -9.06 23.80
CA LEU A 32 32.33 -7.78 23.11
C LEU A 32 32.33 -6.61 24.10
N LYS A 33 31.56 -6.69 25.19
CA LYS A 33 31.53 -5.65 26.23
C LYS A 33 32.86 -5.45 26.94
N LYS A 34 33.67 -6.50 27.10
CA LYS A 34 35.03 -6.41 27.69
C LYS A 34 36.02 -5.67 26.80
N ALA A 35 35.86 -5.78 25.48
CA ALA A 35 36.74 -5.14 24.52
C ALA A 35 36.45 -3.65 24.32
N ILE A 36 35.23 -3.20 24.63
CA ILE A 36 34.80 -1.81 24.46
C ILE A 36 35.34 -0.95 25.62
N PRO A 37 35.96 0.21 25.32
CA PRO A 37 36.41 1.14 26.36
C PRO A 37 35.25 1.55 27.30
N GLN A 38 35.49 1.53 28.61
CA GLN A 38 34.43 1.75 29.61
C GLN A 38 33.76 3.12 29.50
N HIS A 39 34.45 4.14 28.98
CA HIS A 39 33.83 5.45 28.76
C HIS A 39 32.77 5.43 27.68
N CYS A 40 32.81 4.48 26.73
CA CYS A 40 31.80 4.36 25.68
C CYS A 40 30.41 4.04 26.24
N PHE A 41 30.31 3.51 27.47
CA PHE A 41 29.03 3.25 28.14
C PHE A 41 28.51 4.46 28.93
N LYS A 42 29.30 5.54 29.08
CA LYS A 42 28.90 6.72 29.85
C LYS A 42 28.07 7.66 28.98
N ARG A 43 26.92 8.07 29.52
CA ARG A 43 26.08 9.10 28.91
C ARG A 43 26.62 10.49 29.26
N ASP A 44 26.74 11.35 28.26
CA ASP A 44 27.17 12.73 28.39
C ASP A 44 25.98 13.61 27.99
N LEU A 45 25.45 14.34 28.96
CA LEU A 45 24.27 15.19 28.77
C LEU A 45 24.55 16.33 27.78
N GLN A 46 25.76 16.90 27.81
CA GLN A 46 26.13 18.02 26.94
C GLN A 46 26.26 17.56 25.48
N ARG A 47 26.88 16.41 25.24
CA ARG A 47 26.89 15.78 23.90
C ARG A 47 25.50 15.41 23.44
N SER A 48 24.69 14.79 24.32
CA SER A 48 23.31 14.42 23.99
C SER A 48 22.48 15.64 23.57
N LEU A 49 22.61 16.76 24.28
CA LEU A 49 21.94 18.03 23.96
C LEU A 49 22.48 18.67 22.67
N TYR A 50 23.80 18.61 22.45
CA TYR A 50 24.41 19.08 21.20
C TYR A 50 23.85 18.33 19.99
N TYR A 51 23.77 17.00 20.05
CA TYR A 51 23.19 16.20 18.97
C TYR A 51 21.68 16.46 18.80
N LEU A 52 20.94 16.70 19.87
CA LEU A 52 19.52 17.11 19.80
C LEU A 52 19.34 18.45 19.06
N PHE A 53 20.26 19.39 19.30
CA PHE A 53 20.26 20.70 18.66
C PHE A 53 20.66 20.59 17.17
N VAL A 54 21.68 19.79 16.85
CA VAL A 54 22.07 19.48 15.46
C VAL A 54 20.94 18.78 14.72
N LEU A 55 20.22 17.85 15.36
CA LEU A 55 19.05 17.17 14.80
C LEU A 55 17.96 18.18 14.41
N SER A 56 17.67 19.18 15.24
CA SER A 56 16.69 20.23 14.93
C SER A 56 17.08 21.09 13.72
N SER A 57 18.39 21.34 13.51
CA SER A 57 18.89 22.09 12.36
C SER A 57 19.03 21.26 11.08
N THR A 58 19.13 19.93 11.17
CA THR A 58 19.36 19.03 10.02
C THR A 58 18.09 18.29 9.57
N ILE A 59 17.11 18.07 10.46
CA ILE A 59 15.78 17.55 10.12
C ILE A 59 15.01 18.50 9.18
N ALA A 60 15.32 19.81 9.21
CA ALA A 60 14.73 20.78 8.29
C ALA A 60 15.11 20.54 6.81
N SER A 61 16.16 19.76 6.53
CA SER A 61 16.68 19.50 5.18
C SER A 61 16.69 18.02 4.77
N ALA A 62 16.30 17.09 5.65
CA ALA A 62 16.26 15.66 5.34
C ALA A 62 14.95 15.01 5.83
N ASN A 63 13.83 15.33 5.17
CA ASN A 63 12.56 14.64 5.40
C ASN A 63 12.26 13.63 4.29
N ARG A 64 12.04 12.37 4.70
CA ARG A 64 11.34 11.27 3.98
C ARG A 64 11.96 10.66 2.71
N PHE A 65 13.28 10.52 2.64
CA PHE A 65 13.90 9.58 1.68
C PHE A 65 14.80 8.53 2.36
N GLY A 66 15.39 8.83 3.52
CA GLY A 66 16.39 7.96 4.15
C GLY A 66 15.85 6.69 4.80
N SER A 67 14.68 6.72 5.44
CA SER A 67 14.18 5.56 6.22
C SER A 67 13.37 4.54 5.38
N LEU A 68 13.10 4.84 4.11
CA LEU A 68 12.44 3.93 3.16
C LEU A 68 13.42 3.33 2.15
N MET A 69 14.68 3.81 2.12
CA MET A 69 15.65 3.46 1.08
C MET A 69 16.91 2.77 1.62
N LEU A 70 17.05 2.59 2.93
CA LEU A 70 18.31 2.16 3.53
C LEU A 70 18.04 1.12 4.63
N GLU A 71 18.64 -0.06 4.46
CA GLU A 71 18.52 -1.32 5.21
C GLU A 71 17.27 -2.12 4.80
N TRP A 72 17.35 -3.40 4.41
CA TRP A 72 17.78 -4.52 5.27
C TRP A 72 18.49 -5.65 4.52
N PHE A 73 18.70 -5.51 3.21
CA PHE A 73 19.05 -6.66 2.38
C PHE A 73 20.43 -6.51 1.77
N HIS A 74 21.34 -7.41 2.11
CA HIS A 74 22.65 -7.52 1.47
C HIS A 74 22.87 -8.98 1.06
N PRO A 75 23.33 -9.29 -0.18
CA PRO A 75 23.39 -10.67 -0.69
C PRO A 75 24.27 -11.63 0.11
N SER A 76 25.17 -11.09 0.94
CA SER A 76 26.09 -11.87 1.77
C SER A 76 25.62 -12.13 3.20
N LEU A 77 24.48 -11.58 3.63
CA LEU A 77 23.97 -11.74 4.99
C LEU A 77 23.02 -12.94 5.09
N ALA A 78 23.21 -13.76 6.12
CA ALA A 78 22.36 -14.89 6.42
C ALA A 78 21.02 -14.43 7.01
N HIS A 79 19.94 -15.10 6.63
CA HIS A 79 18.61 -14.92 7.20
C HIS A 79 18.20 -16.23 7.87
N TYR A 80 17.93 -16.17 9.18
CA TYR A 80 17.70 -17.36 9.99
C TYR A 80 16.20 -17.62 10.17
N ASP A 81 15.81 -18.89 10.18
CA ASP A 81 14.47 -19.28 10.63
C ASP A 81 14.33 -19.05 12.15
N SER A 82 13.10 -19.09 12.66
CA SER A 82 12.83 -18.84 14.09
C SER A 82 13.46 -19.87 15.04
N ARG A 83 13.95 -21.01 14.54
CA ARG A 83 14.58 -22.08 15.34
C ARG A 83 16.08 -21.86 15.48
N GLU A 84 16.71 -21.24 14.49
CA GLU A 84 18.14 -20.93 14.47
C GLU A 84 18.46 -19.47 14.84
N TRP A 85 17.45 -18.60 14.87
CA TRP A 85 17.63 -17.20 15.21
C TRP A 85 17.99 -17.01 16.69
N ASP A 86 19.04 -16.24 16.94
CA ASP A 86 19.32 -15.65 18.24
C ASP A 86 19.69 -14.17 18.06
N TRP A 87 19.71 -13.42 19.16
CA TRP A 87 19.96 -11.98 19.13
C TRP A 87 21.30 -11.61 18.47
N ILE A 88 22.35 -12.40 18.71
CA ILE A 88 23.70 -12.13 18.18
C ILE A 88 23.68 -12.35 16.66
N ARG A 89 23.11 -13.46 16.21
CA ARG A 89 22.94 -13.78 14.79
C ARG A 89 22.09 -12.74 14.07
N GLY A 90 20.97 -12.32 14.67
CA GLY A 90 20.12 -11.27 14.12
C GLY A 90 20.85 -9.92 13.99
N ALA A 91 21.66 -9.55 14.98
CA ALA A 91 22.48 -8.34 14.90
C ALA A 91 23.58 -8.43 13.83
N LEU A 92 24.13 -9.63 13.59
CA LEU A 92 25.14 -9.90 12.55
C LEU A 92 24.53 -10.08 11.15
N SER A 93 23.21 -10.22 11.04
CA SER A 93 22.45 -10.13 9.78
C SER A 93 22.24 -8.69 9.31
N THR A 94 23.16 -7.78 9.66
CA THR A 94 23.17 -6.37 9.24
C THR A 94 24.54 -5.99 8.68
N VAL A 95 24.64 -4.85 7.99
CA VAL A 95 25.89 -4.40 7.35
C VAL A 95 26.20 -2.96 7.73
N ASP A 96 27.46 -2.68 8.05
CA ASP A 96 27.93 -1.30 8.22
C ASP A 96 28.33 -0.73 6.84
N ARG A 97 27.99 0.54 6.58
CA ARG A 97 28.36 1.23 5.33
C ARG A 97 28.59 2.73 5.58
N ASP A 98 29.56 3.27 4.86
CA ASP A 98 29.81 4.72 4.80
C ASP A 98 28.87 5.39 3.80
N TYR A 99 27.97 6.24 4.30
CA TYR A 99 27.03 7.02 3.48
C TYR A 99 27.55 8.44 3.15
N GLY A 100 28.84 8.70 3.37
CA GLY A 100 29.47 9.98 3.10
C GLY A 100 28.86 11.11 3.94
N ILE A 101 28.37 12.16 3.27
CA ILE A 101 27.77 13.33 3.94
C ILE A 101 26.56 12.98 4.82
N PHE A 102 25.88 11.86 4.54
CA PHE A 102 24.72 11.42 5.29
C PHE A 102 25.07 10.80 6.65
N ASN A 103 26.31 10.37 6.88
CA ASN A 103 26.72 9.84 8.18
C ASN A 103 26.52 10.88 9.29
N THR A 104 26.80 12.16 9.01
CA THR A 104 26.58 13.26 9.95
C THR A 104 25.10 13.42 10.32
N ILE A 105 24.20 13.14 9.37
CA ILE A 105 22.74 13.20 9.56
C ILE A 105 22.25 12.03 10.41
N PHE A 106 22.81 10.83 10.18
CA PHE A 106 22.47 9.62 10.92
C PHE A 106 23.38 9.36 12.12
N HIS A 107 24.15 10.35 12.56
CA HIS A 107 25.07 10.26 13.70
C HIS A 107 26.01 9.05 13.65
N ASP A 108 26.54 8.76 12.46
CA ASP A 108 27.43 7.64 12.16
C ASP A 108 26.85 6.25 12.49
N VAL A 109 25.53 6.15 12.74
CA VAL A 109 24.85 4.87 13.00
C VAL A 109 25.02 3.92 11.81
N THR A 110 25.03 4.44 10.59
CA THR A 110 25.23 3.66 9.36
C THR A 110 26.61 3.00 9.29
N CYS A 111 27.62 3.60 9.93
CA CYS A 111 28.99 3.09 10.03
C CYS A 111 29.22 2.20 11.25
N ALA A 112 28.19 1.99 12.09
CA ALA A 112 28.28 1.30 13.37
C ALA A 112 26.97 0.55 13.73
N HIS A 113 26.22 0.17 12.70
CA HIS A 113 24.88 -0.40 12.80
C HIS A 113 24.93 -1.77 13.47
N VAL A 114 25.90 -2.61 13.10
CA VAL A 114 26.11 -3.93 13.72
C VAL A 114 26.31 -3.80 15.24
N VAL A 115 27.07 -2.80 15.70
CA VAL A 115 27.31 -2.55 17.13
C VAL A 115 26.10 -1.97 17.82
N HIS A 116 25.35 -1.11 17.14
CA HIS A 116 24.07 -0.60 17.64
C HIS A 116 23.11 -1.75 18.00
N HIS A 117 23.03 -2.79 17.16
CA HIS A 117 22.20 -3.96 17.43
C HIS A 117 22.81 -4.91 18.48
N LEU A 118 24.13 -5.13 18.45
CA LEU A 118 24.79 -6.01 19.43
C LEU A 118 24.73 -5.43 20.85
N ILE A 119 24.91 -4.12 21.00
CA ILE A 119 25.03 -3.43 22.31
C ILE A 119 24.35 -2.06 22.25
N SER A 120 23.03 -2.05 22.22
CA SER A 120 22.17 -0.86 22.13
C SER A 120 22.30 0.13 23.31
N THR A 121 22.99 -0.25 24.39
CA THR A 121 23.25 0.62 25.54
C THR A 121 24.33 1.67 25.30
N ILE A 122 25.10 1.56 24.21
CA ILE A 122 26.16 2.51 23.86
C ILE A 122 25.53 3.74 23.19
N PRO A 123 25.79 4.97 23.68
CA PRO A 123 25.34 6.17 23.01
C PRO A 123 25.93 6.26 21.59
N HIS A 124 25.15 6.73 20.61
CA HIS A 124 25.54 6.83 19.19
C HIS A 124 26.90 7.52 18.97
N TYR A 125 27.24 8.56 19.76
CA TYR A 125 28.52 9.26 19.65
C TYR A 125 29.75 8.46 20.13
N HIS A 126 29.55 7.21 20.58
CA HIS A 126 30.60 6.24 20.89
C HIS A 126 30.49 4.95 20.07
N THR A 127 29.49 4.79 19.21
CA THR A 127 29.28 3.53 18.48
C THR A 127 30.41 3.26 17.49
N VAL A 128 30.93 4.26 16.78
CA VAL A 128 32.08 4.09 15.87
C VAL A 128 33.34 3.62 16.61
N GLU A 129 33.59 4.15 17.81
CA GLU A 129 34.71 3.74 18.67
C GLU A 129 34.52 2.30 19.15
N ALA A 130 33.30 1.96 19.58
CA ALA A 130 32.93 0.61 19.97
C ALA A 130 33.02 -0.40 18.81
N THR A 131 32.62 -0.02 17.59
CA THR A 131 32.78 -0.82 16.36
C THR A 131 34.23 -1.15 16.11
N LYS A 132 35.14 -0.16 16.20
CA LYS A 132 36.58 -0.40 16.03
C LYS A 132 37.13 -1.37 17.06
N ALA A 133 36.65 -1.30 18.30
CA ALA A 133 37.10 -2.16 19.39
C ALA A 133 36.67 -3.63 19.21
N ILE A 134 35.47 -3.89 18.71
CA ILE A 134 34.93 -5.26 18.60
C ILE A 134 35.10 -5.90 17.23
N LYS A 135 35.36 -5.12 16.17
CA LYS A 135 35.58 -5.62 14.81
C LYS A 135 36.61 -6.77 14.71
N PRO A 136 37.74 -6.77 15.45
CA PRO A 136 38.66 -7.92 15.47
C PRO A 136 38.07 -9.20 16.06
N ILE A 137 37.13 -9.08 17.01
CA ILE A 137 36.45 -10.21 17.66
C ILE A 137 35.37 -10.78 16.75
N LEU A 138 34.63 -9.91 16.06
CA LEU A 138 33.58 -10.32 15.13
C LEU A 138 34.15 -11.07 13.90
N GLY A 139 35.37 -10.72 13.46
CA GLY A 139 36.07 -11.45 12.41
C GLY A 139 35.25 -11.57 11.11
N ASP A 140 35.06 -12.80 10.63
CA ASP A 140 34.31 -13.09 9.40
C ASP A 140 32.80 -12.84 9.52
N TYR A 141 32.28 -12.71 10.75
CA TYR A 141 30.88 -12.38 11.01
C TYR A 141 30.55 -10.90 10.80
N TYR A 142 31.56 -10.02 10.77
CA TYR A 142 31.35 -8.61 10.52
C TYR A 142 31.41 -8.28 9.03
N LYS A 143 30.38 -7.60 8.52
CA LYS A 143 30.35 -7.10 7.15
C LYS A 143 30.35 -5.59 7.11
N TYR A 144 31.25 -5.08 6.28
CA TYR A 144 31.33 -3.68 5.91
C TYR A 144 31.27 -3.60 4.39
N ASP A 145 30.35 -2.80 3.87
CA ASP A 145 30.22 -2.56 2.44
C ASP A 145 30.69 -1.14 2.12
N ASP A 146 31.73 -1.01 1.32
CA ASP A 146 32.29 0.27 0.87
C ASP A 146 31.72 0.74 -0.49
N THR A 147 30.70 0.05 -1.00
CA THR A 147 30.04 0.41 -2.26
C THR A 147 29.31 1.75 -2.11
N PRO A 148 29.48 2.71 -3.06
CA PRO A 148 28.74 3.96 -3.05
C PRO A 148 27.23 3.74 -2.93
N ILE A 149 26.56 4.51 -2.07
CA ILE A 149 25.17 4.29 -1.64
C ILE A 149 24.19 3.99 -2.78
N LEU A 150 24.24 4.74 -3.89
CA LEU A 150 23.34 4.52 -5.03
C LEU A 150 23.61 3.22 -5.78
N LYS A 151 24.88 2.79 -5.86
CA LYS A 151 25.25 1.51 -6.47
C LYS A 151 24.89 0.33 -5.56
N ALA A 152 25.10 0.48 -4.26
CA ALA A 152 24.69 -0.51 -3.28
C ALA A 152 23.18 -0.69 -3.30
N PHE A 153 22.43 0.42 -3.25
CA PHE A 153 20.97 0.43 -3.35
C PHE A 153 20.48 -0.27 -4.63
N TRP A 154 21.08 0.02 -5.79
CA TRP A 154 20.73 -0.64 -7.04
C TRP A 154 21.02 -2.15 -7.03
N ARG A 155 22.14 -2.57 -6.43
CA ARG A 155 22.48 -4.00 -6.29
C ARG A 155 21.48 -4.70 -5.38
N GLU A 156 21.20 -4.14 -4.21
CA GLU A 156 20.31 -4.73 -3.19
C GLU A 156 18.88 -4.87 -3.72
N THR A 157 18.37 -3.84 -4.40
CA THR A 157 17.05 -3.88 -5.04
C THR A 157 16.95 -4.89 -6.19
N LYS A 158 18.06 -5.21 -6.84
CA LYS A 158 18.12 -6.19 -7.93
C LYS A 158 18.34 -7.62 -7.45
N GLU A 159 19.20 -7.82 -6.45
CA GLU A 159 19.71 -9.15 -6.08
C GLU A 159 19.02 -9.72 -4.84
N CYS A 160 18.49 -8.88 -3.95
CA CYS A 160 17.84 -9.34 -2.73
C CYS A 160 16.31 -9.36 -2.85
N ILE A 161 15.81 -10.15 -3.81
CA ILE A 161 14.38 -10.26 -4.08
C ILE A 161 13.74 -11.41 -3.26
N PHE A 162 14.49 -12.49 -3.02
CA PHE A 162 14.06 -13.69 -2.31
C PHE A 162 15.18 -14.25 -1.42
N VAL A 163 14.81 -15.02 -0.38
CA VAL A 163 15.75 -15.80 0.44
C VAL A 163 15.56 -17.27 0.07
N GLU A 164 16.62 -17.93 -0.39
CA GLU A 164 16.62 -19.34 -0.76
C GLU A 164 17.23 -20.21 0.36
N PRO A 165 16.77 -21.45 0.55
CA PRO A 165 17.39 -22.39 1.49
C PRO A 165 18.85 -22.64 1.10
N ASP A 166 19.76 -22.69 2.07
CA ASP A 166 21.16 -23.01 1.81
C ASP A 166 21.28 -24.50 1.45
N GLU A 167 21.75 -24.83 0.24
CA GLU A 167 21.79 -26.20 -0.31
C GLU A 167 22.71 -27.17 0.47
N GLY A 168 23.31 -26.75 1.58
CA GLY A 168 24.23 -27.52 2.43
C GLY A 168 23.72 -27.94 3.81
N ALA A 169 22.45 -27.70 4.17
CA ALA A 169 21.90 -28.06 5.48
C ALA A 169 21.10 -29.39 5.43
N GLU A 170 21.77 -30.50 5.71
CA GLU A 170 21.13 -31.82 5.86
C GLU A 170 20.22 -31.91 7.10
N ASN A 171 19.07 -32.55 6.88
CA ASN A 171 18.05 -33.03 7.81
C ASN A 171 18.46 -33.27 9.28
N SER A 172 17.74 -32.63 10.21
CA SER A 172 17.43 -33.25 11.50
C SER A 172 16.15 -32.69 12.15
N GLY A 173 15.22 -33.59 12.50
CA GLY A 173 14.22 -33.36 13.55
C GLY A 173 12.77 -33.17 13.11
N GLY A 174 11.93 -34.19 13.34
CA GLY A 174 10.50 -34.20 13.03
C GLY A 174 9.56 -33.73 14.15
N ARG A 175 8.30 -33.55 13.72
CA ARG A 175 7.00 -33.58 14.43
C ARG A 175 6.72 -32.63 15.63
N MET A 176 5.69 -31.82 15.38
CA MET A 176 4.43 -31.63 16.14
C MET A 176 4.21 -30.28 16.86
N ASN A 177 3.28 -29.53 16.28
CA ASN A 177 2.34 -28.52 16.81
C ASN A 177 2.87 -27.36 17.66
N ASP A 178 2.87 -26.17 17.06
CA ASP A 178 2.24 -25.03 17.69
C ASP A 178 1.43 -24.20 16.68
N VAL A 179 0.25 -23.78 17.11
CA VAL A 179 -0.78 -23.14 16.31
C VAL A 179 -0.51 -21.64 16.26
N SER A 180 0.28 -21.22 15.27
CA SER A 180 0.08 -19.91 14.65
C SER A 180 0.13 -20.13 13.15
N SER A 181 -1.02 -20.00 12.51
CA SER A 181 -1.17 -20.22 11.08
C SER A 181 -0.30 -19.22 10.33
N ASN A 182 0.85 -19.67 9.82
CA ASN A 182 1.51 -19.01 8.71
C ASN A 182 0.60 -19.22 7.48
N LYS A 183 -0.50 -18.46 7.42
CA LYS A 183 -1.45 -18.52 6.31
C LYS A 183 -0.67 -18.02 5.11
N ASP A 184 -0.40 -18.91 4.17
CA ASP A 184 0.08 -18.52 2.86
C ASP A 184 -0.91 -17.51 2.28
N VAL A 185 -0.53 -16.24 2.29
CA VAL A 185 -1.30 -15.11 1.75
C VAL A 185 -1.58 -15.32 0.27
N LEU A 186 -0.84 -16.20 -0.43
CA LEU A 186 -1.08 -16.52 -1.83
C LEU A 186 -1.97 -17.77 -2.02
N LYS A 187 -2.36 -18.46 -0.94
CA LYS A 187 -3.34 -19.55 -1.00
C LYS A 187 -4.63 -19.05 -1.64
N ARG A 188 -5.02 -19.69 -2.75
CA ARG A 188 -6.25 -19.43 -3.50
C ARG A 188 -7.49 -19.69 -2.64
N VAL A 189 -8.51 -18.84 -2.79
CA VAL A 189 -9.82 -19.09 -2.17
C VAL A 189 -10.50 -20.29 -2.85
N PRO A 190 -11.36 -21.04 -2.13
CA PRO A 190 -12.12 -22.11 -2.75
C PRO A 190 -13.05 -21.58 -3.85
N THR A 191 -13.21 -22.35 -4.93
CA THR A 191 -14.09 -22.03 -6.07
C THR A 191 -15.36 -22.86 -6.09
N ALA A 192 -15.47 -23.84 -5.19
CA ALA A 192 -16.70 -24.60 -4.98
C ALA A 192 -17.82 -23.69 -4.46
N LYS A 193 -19.07 -24.13 -4.62
CA LYS A 193 -20.21 -23.40 -4.05
C LYS A 193 -20.11 -23.34 -2.53
N THR A 194 -20.49 -22.20 -1.97
CA THR A 194 -20.43 -21.95 -0.53
C THR A 194 -21.39 -22.90 0.21
N PRO A 195 -21.02 -23.37 1.41
CA PRO A 195 -21.91 -24.16 2.27
C PRO A 195 -22.92 -23.29 3.05
N PHE A 196 -22.95 -21.99 2.79
CA PHE A 196 -23.81 -20.99 3.44
C PHE A 196 -24.44 -20.08 2.38
N GLU A 197 -25.57 -19.48 2.74
CA GLU A 197 -26.23 -18.46 1.92
C GLU A 197 -26.09 -17.07 2.54
N ILE A 198 -26.43 -16.03 1.77
CA ILE A 198 -26.48 -14.65 2.27
C ILE A 198 -27.41 -14.49 3.48
N SER A 199 -28.45 -15.32 3.58
CA SER A 199 -29.40 -15.31 4.68
C SER A 199 -28.74 -15.73 6.00
N ASP A 200 -27.78 -16.65 5.98
CA ASP A 200 -27.03 -17.08 7.16
C ASP A 200 -26.08 -16.00 7.65
N LEU A 201 -25.43 -15.30 6.70
CA LEU A 201 -24.57 -14.15 7.01
C LEU A 201 -25.38 -13.02 7.66
N LYS A 202 -26.55 -12.69 7.11
CA LYS A 202 -27.44 -11.66 7.67
C LYS A 202 -27.93 -11.99 9.09
N LYS A 203 -28.20 -13.27 9.38
CA LYS A 203 -28.61 -13.72 10.73
C LYS A 203 -27.49 -13.60 11.76
N ALA A 204 -26.24 -13.75 11.34
CA ALA A 204 -25.08 -13.65 12.23
C ALA A 204 -24.73 -12.21 12.61
N ILE A 205 -25.04 -11.25 11.74
CA ILE A 205 -24.77 -9.83 11.97
C ILE A 205 -25.73 -9.27 13.04
N PRO A 206 -25.22 -8.55 14.05
CA PRO A 206 -26.06 -7.90 15.04
C PRO A 206 -27.12 -6.98 14.41
N PRO A 207 -28.39 -7.02 14.85
CA PRO A 207 -29.46 -6.24 14.22
C PRO A 207 -29.24 -4.73 14.19
N HIS A 208 -28.48 -4.17 15.16
CA HIS A 208 -28.18 -2.75 15.16
C HIS A 208 -27.22 -2.33 14.05
N CYS A 209 -26.41 -3.24 13.50
CA CYS A 209 -25.51 -2.94 12.39
C CYS A 209 -26.27 -2.51 11.12
N PHE A 210 -27.55 -2.89 10.98
CA PHE A 210 -28.40 -2.49 9.87
C PHE A 210 -29.08 -1.12 10.07
N LYS A 211 -28.91 -0.48 11.24
CA LYS A 211 -29.53 0.82 11.53
C LYS A 211 -28.68 1.96 10.98
N ARG A 212 -29.26 2.70 10.03
CA ARG A 212 -28.64 3.85 9.36
C ARG A 212 -28.99 5.14 10.12
N SER A 213 -28.14 5.50 11.06
CA SER A 213 -28.30 6.68 11.92
C SER A 213 -27.86 7.94 11.19
N LEU A 214 -28.83 8.75 10.75
CA LEU A 214 -28.55 10.02 10.10
C LEU A 214 -27.62 10.92 10.95
N ALA A 215 -27.78 10.93 12.27
CA ALA A 215 -26.94 11.71 13.17
C ALA A 215 -25.48 11.23 13.16
N THR A 216 -25.27 9.90 13.22
CA THR A 216 -23.93 9.31 13.20
C THR A 216 -23.27 9.55 11.84
N SER A 217 -23.94 9.25 10.74
CA SER A 217 -23.40 9.46 9.39
C SER A 217 -23.08 10.94 9.13
N SER A 218 -23.95 11.85 9.59
CA SER A 218 -23.70 13.29 9.51
C SER A 218 -22.49 13.73 10.32
N TYR A 219 -22.27 13.14 11.50
CA TYR A 219 -21.07 13.43 12.30
C TYR A 219 -19.79 13.13 11.52
N TYR A 220 -19.70 11.97 10.86
CA TYR A 220 -18.53 11.62 10.04
C TYR A 220 -18.35 12.57 8.85
N LEU A 221 -19.44 12.93 8.16
CA LEU A 221 -19.40 13.89 7.06
C LEU A 221 -18.89 15.26 7.52
N PHE A 222 -19.46 15.82 8.58
CA PHE A 222 -19.04 17.14 9.08
C PHE A 222 -17.63 17.13 9.67
N ARG A 223 -17.21 16.04 10.31
CA ARG A 223 -15.84 15.83 10.77
C ARG A 223 -14.86 15.92 9.60
N ASP A 224 -15.14 15.22 8.51
CA ASP A 224 -14.23 15.18 7.35
C ASP A 224 -14.21 16.53 6.61
N ILE A 225 -15.35 17.22 6.51
CA ILE A 225 -15.42 18.60 6.02
C ILE A 225 -14.57 19.54 6.89
N ALA A 226 -14.63 19.43 8.22
CA ALA A 226 -13.85 20.26 9.14
C ALA A 226 -12.33 20.00 9.01
N ILE A 227 -11.93 18.75 8.84
CA ILE A 227 -10.53 18.37 8.56
C ILE A 227 -10.07 18.98 7.23
N CYS A 228 -10.88 18.84 6.17
CA CYS A 228 -10.57 19.42 4.87
C CYS A 228 -10.45 20.94 4.94
N TYR A 229 -11.37 21.61 5.65
CA TYR A 229 -11.32 23.07 5.83
C TYR A 229 -10.07 23.50 6.60
N THR A 230 -9.66 22.73 7.61
CA THR A 230 -8.45 23.03 8.40
C THR A 230 -7.20 22.93 7.54
N PHE A 231 -7.04 21.87 6.74
CA PHE A 231 -5.92 21.76 5.81
C PHE A 231 -5.93 22.88 4.76
N TYR A 232 -7.09 23.17 4.15
CA TYR A 232 -7.25 24.30 3.24
C TYR A 232 -6.81 25.62 3.89
N TYR A 233 -7.34 25.93 5.08
CA TYR A 233 -7.07 27.17 5.79
C TYR A 233 -5.57 27.31 6.12
N LEU A 234 -4.95 26.23 6.59
CA LEU A 234 -3.53 26.22 6.88
C LEU A 234 -2.69 26.45 5.61
N ALA A 235 -3.05 25.76 4.53
CA ALA A 235 -2.35 25.87 3.26
C ALA A 235 -2.47 27.25 2.62
N SER A 236 -3.69 27.78 2.55
CA SER A 236 -3.96 29.07 1.89
C SER A 236 -3.33 30.26 2.61
N ASN A 237 -3.23 30.21 3.94
CA ASN A 237 -2.75 31.34 4.74
C ASN A 237 -1.26 31.25 5.09
N TYR A 238 -0.69 30.05 5.27
CA TYR A 238 0.66 29.92 5.82
C TYR A 238 1.69 29.36 4.83
N ILE A 239 1.34 28.48 3.88
CA ILE A 239 2.33 27.94 2.93
C ILE A 239 2.96 29.04 2.06
N PRO A 240 2.21 30.02 1.52
CA PRO A 240 2.80 31.13 0.76
C PRO A 240 3.77 32.00 1.58
N LEU A 241 3.64 32.02 2.91
CA LEU A 241 4.50 32.80 3.81
C LEU A 241 5.82 32.09 4.13
N LEU A 242 5.94 30.79 3.84
CA LEU A 242 7.16 30.04 4.11
C LEU A 242 8.30 30.47 3.18
N PRO A 243 9.53 30.65 3.70
CA PRO A 243 10.68 30.93 2.85
C PRO A 243 10.99 29.72 1.97
N LYS A 244 11.57 29.96 0.79
CA LYS A 244 12.11 28.89 -0.04
C LYS A 244 13.33 28.26 0.67
N PRO A 245 13.50 26.93 0.65
CA PRO A 245 12.72 25.93 -0.10
C PRO A 245 11.54 25.30 0.67
N LEU A 246 11.24 25.74 1.90
CA LEU A 246 10.22 25.11 2.75
C LEU A 246 8.83 25.14 2.11
N ASN A 247 8.49 26.19 1.37
CA ASN A 247 7.22 26.27 0.64
C ASN A 247 7.06 25.14 -0.40
N TYR A 248 8.14 24.76 -1.10
CA TYR A 248 8.10 23.70 -2.12
C TYR A 248 7.92 22.31 -1.51
N ILE A 249 8.31 22.12 -0.25
CA ILE A 249 8.10 20.88 0.50
C ILE A 249 6.70 20.86 1.11
N ALA A 250 6.22 22.00 1.61
CA ALA A 250 4.91 22.11 2.26
C ALA A 250 3.74 21.83 1.30
N TRP A 251 3.84 22.24 0.03
CA TRP A 251 2.80 21.99 -0.97
C TRP A 251 2.50 20.50 -1.19
N PRO A 252 3.48 19.62 -1.52
CA PRO A 252 3.24 18.17 -1.63
C PRO A 252 2.70 17.53 -0.35
N ILE A 253 3.14 17.97 0.83
CA ILE A 253 2.62 17.47 2.11
C ILE A 253 1.14 17.84 2.24
N TYR A 254 0.78 19.08 1.95
CA TYR A 254 -0.60 19.51 1.91
C TYR A 254 -1.41 18.72 0.88
N TRP A 255 -0.91 18.55 -0.35
CA TRP A 255 -1.61 17.78 -1.39
C TRP A 255 -1.92 16.36 -0.95
N PHE A 256 -0.94 15.70 -0.32
CA PHE A 256 -1.12 14.37 0.23
C PHE A 256 -2.21 14.36 1.32
N CYS A 257 -2.06 15.17 2.37
CA CYS A 257 -2.99 15.20 3.50
C CYS A 257 -4.42 15.62 3.08
N GLN A 258 -4.54 16.64 2.24
CA GLN A 258 -5.82 17.14 1.73
C GLN A 258 -6.47 16.12 0.81
N GLY A 259 -5.72 15.50 -0.10
CA GLY A 259 -6.25 14.49 -1.02
C GLY A 259 -6.66 13.20 -0.31
N THR A 260 -5.92 12.75 0.69
CA THR A 260 -6.33 11.65 1.58
C THR A 260 -7.63 12.01 2.32
N SER A 261 -7.80 13.25 2.76
CA SER A 261 -9.04 13.70 3.43
C SER A 261 -10.23 13.81 2.47
N PHE A 262 -9.99 14.26 1.24
CA PHE A 262 -10.98 14.23 0.15
C PHE A 262 -11.50 12.80 -0.08
N MET A 263 -10.60 11.81 -0.02
CA MET A 263 -11.00 10.41 -0.18
C MET A 263 -11.98 9.96 0.92
N GLY A 264 -11.83 10.44 2.17
CA GLY A 264 -12.81 10.16 3.23
C GLY A 264 -14.22 10.68 2.90
N ILE A 265 -14.33 11.93 2.43
CA ILE A 265 -15.63 12.49 1.99
C ILE A 265 -16.16 11.75 0.76
N TRP A 266 -15.27 11.40 -0.18
CA TRP A 266 -15.65 10.64 -1.35
C TRP A 266 -16.24 9.28 -0.99
N SER A 267 -15.64 8.56 -0.01
CA SER A 267 -16.17 7.30 0.53
C SER A 267 -17.57 7.47 1.14
N ILE A 268 -17.84 8.57 1.84
CA ILE A 268 -19.20 8.89 2.32
C ILE A 268 -20.15 9.11 1.14
N GLY A 269 -19.72 9.82 0.09
CA GLY A 269 -20.48 9.96 -1.16
C GLY A 269 -20.81 8.61 -1.82
N HIS A 270 -19.90 7.65 -1.72
CA HIS A 270 -20.10 6.28 -2.19
C HIS A 270 -21.13 5.54 -1.33
N ASP A 271 -21.08 5.66 0.00
CA ASP A 271 -22.06 5.06 0.92
C ASP A 271 -23.47 5.64 0.74
N LEU A 272 -23.56 6.94 0.39
CA LEU A 272 -24.80 7.58 -0.03
C LEU A 272 -25.38 6.91 -1.29
N GLY A 273 -24.52 6.53 -2.25
CA GLY A 273 -24.91 5.74 -3.43
C GLY A 273 -25.47 4.35 -3.10
N HIS A 274 -25.00 3.73 -2.01
CA HIS A 274 -25.49 2.45 -1.49
C HIS A 274 -26.68 2.56 -0.56
N HIS A 275 -27.17 3.79 -0.29
CA HIS A 275 -28.20 4.04 0.69
C HIS A 275 -27.81 3.54 2.10
N ALA A 276 -26.52 3.64 2.45
CA ALA A 276 -25.99 3.23 3.75
C ALA A 276 -25.93 4.41 4.75
N PHE A 277 -26.14 5.65 4.28
CA PHE A 277 -25.99 6.85 5.09
C PHE A 277 -27.22 7.15 5.97
N SER A 278 -28.44 7.04 5.42
CA SER A 278 -29.68 7.29 6.17
C SER A 278 -30.82 6.36 5.76
N GLU A 279 -31.98 6.48 6.43
CA GLU A 279 -33.22 5.79 6.03
C GLU A 279 -33.98 6.53 4.91
N TYR A 280 -33.47 7.67 4.43
CA TYR A 280 -34.13 8.52 3.44
C TYR A 280 -33.37 8.55 2.11
N GLN A 281 -33.77 7.70 1.15
CA GLN A 281 -33.08 7.61 -0.15
C GLN A 281 -32.96 8.96 -0.89
N TRP A 282 -33.99 9.82 -0.83
CA TRP A 282 -33.95 11.12 -1.50
C TRP A 282 -32.89 12.04 -0.90
N LEU A 283 -32.66 11.96 0.42
CA LEU A 283 -31.64 12.73 1.12
C LEU A 283 -30.26 12.20 0.73
N ASP A 284 -30.12 10.87 0.73
CA ASP A 284 -28.87 10.22 0.34
C ASP A 284 -28.47 10.60 -1.09
N ASP A 285 -29.43 10.57 -2.01
CA ASP A 285 -29.22 10.93 -3.41
C ASP A 285 -28.88 12.42 -3.59
N THR A 286 -29.52 13.30 -2.80
CA THR A 286 -29.26 14.75 -2.86
C THR A 286 -27.86 15.07 -2.34
N LEU A 287 -27.48 14.53 -1.19
CA LEU A 287 -26.15 14.75 -0.61
C LEU A 287 -25.07 14.11 -1.46
N GLY A 288 -25.29 12.88 -1.94
CA GLY A 288 -24.36 12.18 -2.82
C GLY A 288 -24.12 12.96 -4.12
N PHE A 289 -25.19 13.47 -4.74
CA PHE A 289 -25.09 14.33 -5.93
C PHE A 289 -24.22 15.56 -5.69
N ILE A 290 -24.42 16.28 -4.58
CA ILE A 290 -23.65 17.48 -4.26
C ILE A 290 -22.18 17.13 -4.00
N LEU A 291 -21.92 16.14 -3.13
CA LEU A 291 -20.58 15.76 -2.71
C LEU A 291 -19.76 15.21 -3.88
N HIS A 292 -20.27 14.20 -4.59
CA HIS A 292 -19.54 13.61 -5.72
C HIS A 292 -19.32 14.59 -6.86
N SER A 293 -20.28 15.47 -7.19
CA SER A 293 -20.05 16.53 -8.18
C SER A 293 -18.91 17.46 -7.78
N SER A 294 -18.78 17.78 -6.47
CA SER A 294 -17.67 18.61 -5.96
C SER A 294 -16.29 17.94 -6.04
N PHE A 295 -16.24 16.61 -6.21
CA PHE A 295 -15.03 15.83 -6.49
C PHE A 295 -14.97 15.32 -7.93
N LEU A 296 -15.70 15.96 -8.85
CA LEU A 296 -15.74 15.63 -10.27
C LEU A 296 -16.11 14.17 -10.57
N THR A 297 -16.99 13.60 -9.73
CA THR A 297 -17.57 12.27 -9.89
C THR A 297 -19.04 12.42 -10.27
N PRO A 298 -19.50 11.89 -11.43
CA PRO A 298 -20.90 11.98 -11.82
C PRO A 298 -21.74 11.00 -10.98
N TYR A 299 -22.42 11.53 -9.96
CA TYR A 299 -23.00 10.72 -8.87
C TYR A 299 -23.93 9.59 -9.31
N PHE A 300 -24.99 9.87 -10.09
CA PHE A 300 -25.97 8.84 -10.43
C PHE A 300 -25.41 7.84 -11.44
N SER A 301 -24.58 8.28 -12.39
CA SER A 301 -23.95 7.36 -13.33
C SER A 301 -22.97 6.44 -12.60
N PHE A 302 -22.16 6.96 -11.67
CA PHE A 302 -21.33 6.15 -10.79
C PHE A 302 -22.17 5.20 -9.92
N LYS A 303 -23.23 5.70 -9.26
CA LYS A 303 -24.15 4.90 -8.43
C LYS A 303 -24.69 3.69 -9.20
N TYR A 304 -25.14 3.88 -10.45
CA TYR A 304 -25.73 2.80 -11.24
C TYR A 304 -24.70 1.81 -11.77
N SER A 305 -23.58 2.28 -12.33
CA SER A 305 -22.51 1.37 -12.77
C SER A 305 -21.92 0.61 -11.59
N HIS A 306 -21.72 1.27 -10.45
CA HIS A 306 -21.17 0.63 -9.26
C HIS A 306 -22.16 -0.36 -8.63
N ARG A 307 -23.47 -0.11 -8.66
CA ARG A 307 -24.47 -1.12 -8.27
C ARG A 307 -24.41 -2.35 -9.19
N SER A 308 -24.19 -2.15 -10.49
CA SER A 308 -24.02 -3.27 -11.44
C SER A 308 -22.72 -4.05 -11.17
N HIS A 309 -21.63 -3.38 -10.77
CA HIS A 309 -20.42 -4.03 -10.27
C HIS A 309 -20.73 -4.95 -9.07
N HIS A 310 -21.36 -4.44 -8.01
CA HIS A 310 -21.76 -5.26 -6.84
C HIS A 310 -22.69 -6.44 -7.18
N ALA A 311 -23.48 -6.30 -8.25
CA ALA A 311 -24.35 -7.38 -8.72
C ALA A 311 -23.59 -8.45 -9.52
N HIS A 312 -22.43 -8.12 -10.09
CA HIS A 312 -21.69 -8.97 -11.04
C HIS A 312 -20.20 -9.11 -10.72
N THR A 313 -19.77 -8.81 -9.49
CA THR A 313 -18.35 -8.79 -9.09
C THR A 313 -17.62 -10.04 -9.57
N ASN A 314 -16.46 -9.85 -10.19
CA ASN A 314 -15.59 -10.90 -10.72
C ASN A 314 -16.23 -11.81 -11.81
N SER A 315 -17.32 -11.37 -12.43
CA SER A 315 -17.80 -11.92 -13.71
C SER A 315 -16.93 -11.41 -14.86
N MET A 316 -16.47 -12.32 -15.71
CA MET A 316 -15.69 -11.95 -16.90
C MET A 316 -16.53 -11.24 -17.97
N GLU A 317 -17.85 -11.40 -17.96
CA GLU A 317 -18.77 -10.83 -18.95
C GLU A 317 -19.55 -9.62 -18.45
N TYR A 318 -19.93 -9.60 -17.17
CA TYR A 318 -20.96 -8.68 -16.68
C TYR A 318 -20.49 -7.70 -15.60
N ASP A 319 -19.28 -7.83 -15.06
CA ASP A 319 -18.73 -6.82 -14.14
C ASP A 319 -18.55 -5.46 -14.86
N GLU A 320 -18.53 -4.36 -14.12
CA GLU A 320 -18.41 -3.00 -14.64
C GLU A 320 -17.04 -2.37 -14.40
N VAL A 321 -16.17 -3.00 -13.61
CA VAL A 321 -14.85 -2.46 -13.30
C VAL A 321 -13.90 -3.58 -12.88
N TRP A 322 -12.59 -3.36 -13.09
CA TRP A 322 -11.52 -4.30 -12.76
C TRP A 322 -11.58 -5.65 -13.48
N ILE A 323 -12.21 -5.72 -14.64
CA ILE A 323 -12.20 -6.95 -15.46
C ILE A 323 -10.80 -7.16 -16.03
N PRO A 324 -10.14 -8.28 -15.70
CA PRO A 324 -8.82 -8.56 -16.23
C PRO A 324 -8.89 -8.99 -17.69
N LYS A 325 -7.83 -8.69 -18.44
CA LYS A 325 -7.67 -9.20 -19.80
C LYS A 325 -7.27 -10.68 -19.78
N ARG A 326 -7.68 -11.42 -20.82
CA ARG A 326 -7.22 -12.79 -21.06
C ARG A 326 -5.85 -12.76 -21.74
N LYS A 327 -5.06 -13.82 -21.56
CA LYS A 327 -3.72 -13.96 -22.20
C LYS A 327 -3.69 -13.73 -23.71
N ALA A 328 -4.80 -14.00 -24.40
CA ALA A 328 -4.94 -13.77 -25.84
C ALA A 328 -4.79 -12.29 -26.25
N ASP A 329 -4.92 -11.35 -25.31
CA ASP A 329 -4.63 -9.93 -25.52
C ASP A 329 -3.10 -9.67 -25.41
N THR A 330 -2.40 -9.84 -26.54
CA THR A 330 -0.94 -9.82 -26.59
C THR A 330 -0.34 -8.43 -26.36
N MET A 331 -0.98 -7.37 -26.86
CA MET A 331 -0.47 -6.00 -26.70
C MET A 331 -0.44 -5.57 -25.23
N TYR A 332 -1.52 -5.85 -24.48
CA TYR A 332 -1.60 -5.49 -23.07
C TYR A 332 -0.58 -6.27 -22.23
N SER A 333 -0.48 -7.58 -22.47
CA SER A 333 0.43 -8.46 -21.74
C SER A 333 1.91 -8.16 -22.04
N GLU A 334 2.27 -7.82 -23.28
CA GLU A 334 3.64 -7.44 -23.66
C GLU A 334 4.09 -6.15 -22.95
N VAL A 335 3.23 -5.12 -22.90
CA VAL A 335 3.54 -3.85 -22.23
C VAL A 335 3.73 -4.05 -20.73
N LEU A 336 2.87 -4.83 -20.08
CA LEU A 336 2.92 -5.04 -18.64
C LEU A 336 3.98 -6.06 -18.19
N ASN A 337 4.40 -6.96 -19.07
CA ASN A 337 5.52 -7.87 -18.78
C ASN A 337 6.88 -7.17 -18.87
N ASN A 338 6.97 -6.04 -19.55
CA ASN A 338 8.13 -5.16 -19.53
C ASN A 338 8.16 -4.33 -18.23
N PRO A 339 9.23 -4.34 -17.43
CA PRO A 339 9.29 -3.57 -16.17
C PRO A 339 9.09 -2.05 -16.34
N LEU A 340 9.61 -1.45 -17.41
CA LEU A 340 9.42 -0.02 -17.69
C LEU A 340 8.01 0.27 -18.19
N GLY A 341 7.47 -0.63 -19.03
CA GLY A 341 6.08 -0.55 -19.50
C GLY A 341 5.09 -0.67 -18.33
N ASN A 342 5.34 -1.60 -17.41
CA ASN A 342 4.55 -1.78 -16.20
C ASN A 342 4.63 -0.56 -15.27
N LEU A 343 5.83 -0.02 -15.03
CA LEU A 343 5.99 1.21 -14.25
C LEU A 343 5.25 2.39 -14.88
N PHE A 344 5.37 2.56 -16.20
CA PHE A 344 4.66 3.60 -16.94
C PHE A 344 3.14 3.43 -16.81
N MET A 345 2.63 2.22 -17.04
CA MET A 345 1.20 1.92 -16.90
C MET A 345 0.71 2.07 -15.46
N THR A 346 1.54 1.84 -14.46
CA THR A 346 1.23 2.09 -13.05
C THR A 346 1.03 3.57 -12.78
N VAL A 347 1.89 4.43 -13.33
CA VAL A 347 1.74 5.89 -13.22
C VAL A 347 0.48 6.36 -13.95
N VAL A 348 0.25 5.87 -15.17
CA VAL A 348 -0.99 6.14 -15.93
C VAL A 348 -2.21 5.70 -15.13
N ARG A 349 -2.17 4.51 -14.53
CA ARG A 349 -3.27 3.96 -13.72
C ARG A 349 -3.60 4.88 -12.55
N LEU A 350 -2.62 5.23 -11.73
CA LEU A 350 -2.84 6.06 -10.54
C LEU A 350 -3.31 7.49 -10.87
N LEU A 351 -2.87 8.07 -11.99
CA LEU A 351 -3.16 9.47 -12.30
C LEU A 351 -4.37 9.67 -13.22
N LEU A 352 -4.58 8.75 -14.17
CA LEU A 352 -5.51 8.93 -15.28
C LEU A 352 -6.65 7.92 -15.29
N SER A 353 -6.55 6.77 -14.60
CA SER A 353 -7.62 5.76 -14.69
C SER A 353 -8.95 6.26 -14.17
N PHE A 354 -8.96 7.07 -13.11
CA PHE A 354 -10.20 7.59 -12.53
C PHE A 354 -11.03 8.43 -13.53
N PRO A 355 -10.50 9.51 -14.14
CA PRO A 355 -11.25 10.24 -15.15
C PRO A 355 -11.51 9.39 -16.41
N MET A 356 -10.56 8.54 -16.82
CA MET A 356 -10.74 7.67 -17.99
C MET A 356 -11.84 6.63 -17.80
N TYR A 357 -12.09 6.17 -16.58
CA TYR A 357 -13.20 5.27 -16.26
C TYR A 357 -14.53 5.94 -16.62
N PHE A 358 -14.74 7.17 -16.18
CA PHE A 358 -15.98 7.90 -16.48
C PHE A 358 -16.10 8.28 -17.96
N THR A 359 -15.00 8.66 -18.62
CA THR A 359 -15.07 9.11 -20.02
C THR A 359 -15.15 7.95 -21.01
N PHE A 360 -14.42 6.86 -20.77
CA PHE A 360 -14.18 5.78 -21.75
C PHE A 360 -14.43 4.37 -21.20
N ASN A 361 -14.99 4.24 -20.00
CA ASN A 361 -15.28 2.95 -19.36
C ASN A 361 -14.06 2.01 -19.28
N ILE A 362 -12.84 2.56 -19.09
CA ILE A 362 -11.65 1.71 -18.98
C ILE A 362 -11.77 0.75 -17.79
N HIS A 363 -11.18 -0.45 -17.90
CA HIS A 363 -11.32 -1.53 -16.91
C HIS A 363 -12.72 -2.14 -16.75
N GLY A 364 -13.77 -1.54 -17.33
CA GLY A 364 -15.10 -2.13 -17.37
C GLY A 364 -15.29 -3.11 -18.53
N ARG A 365 -16.46 -3.72 -18.59
CA ARG A 365 -16.83 -4.63 -19.69
C ARG A 365 -16.93 -3.89 -21.01
N GLU A 366 -16.78 -4.65 -22.08
CA GLU A 366 -17.00 -4.18 -23.43
C GLU A 366 -18.51 -4.15 -23.72
N TYR A 367 -18.94 -3.08 -24.38
CA TYR A 367 -20.33 -2.88 -24.77
C TYR A 367 -20.45 -2.75 -26.28
N ASN A 368 -21.61 -3.12 -26.81
CA ASN A 368 -21.99 -2.77 -28.18
C ASN A 368 -22.31 -1.27 -28.25
N GLY A 369 -21.32 -0.46 -28.58
CA GLY A 369 -21.45 1.00 -28.73
C GLY A 369 -20.48 1.78 -27.83
N PHE A 370 -20.62 3.10 -27.83
CA PHE A 370 -19.77 3.98 -27.01
C PHE A 370 -20.22 3.98 -25.55
N ALA A 371 -19.41 3.39 -24.67
CA ALA A 371 -19.64 3.33 -23.24
C ALA A 371 -18.98 4.51 -22.53
N SER A 372 -19.80 5.36 -21.88
CA SER A 372 -19.34 6.50 -21.10
C SER A 372 -20.35 6.84 -20.00
N HIS A 373 -19.86 7.23 -18.83
CA HIS A 373 -20.68 7.67 -17.71
C HIS A 373 -21.27 9.07 -17.89
N PHE A 374 -20.79 9.81 -18.89
CA PHE A 374 -21.30 11.13 -19.29
C PHE A 374 -22.23 11.06 -20.52
N TYR A 375 -22.59 9.85 -20.96
CA TYR A 375 -23.51 9.65 -22.07
C TYR A 375 -24.81 9.02 -21.55
N PRO A 376 -25.92 9.79 -21.44
CA PRO A 376 -27.18 9.28 -20.90
C PRO A 376 -27.80 8.10 -21.66
N TYR A 377 -27.44 7.90 -22.93
CA TYR A 377 -27.86 6.73 -23.73
C TYR A 377 -26.74 5.68 -23.87
N SER A 378 -25.73 5.76 -23.01
CA SER A 378 -24.68 4.76 -22.91
C SER A 378 -25.30 3.38 -22.64
N PRO A 379 -24.75 2.31 -23.25
CA PRO A 379 -25.21 0.95 -23.01
C PRO A 379 -24.99 0.47 -21.57
N ILE A 380 -24.28 1.25 -20.74
CA ILE A 380 -24.14 1.02 -19.29
C ILE A 380 -25.48 1.14 -18.56
N PHE A 381 -26.38 2.01 -19.03
CA PHE A 381 -27.58 2.40 -18.28
C PHE A 381 -28.87 1.94 -18.94
N ASN A 382 -29.85 1.59 -18.11
CA ASN A 382 -31.19 1.25 -18.57
C ASN A 382 -32.04 2.52 -18.83
N ASP A 383 -33.13 2.37 -19.58
CA ASP A 383 -34.02 3.48 -19.95
C ASP A 383 -34.54 4.28 -18.74
N SER A 384 -34.81 3.60 -17.62
CA SER A 384 -35.30 4.21 -16.37
C SER A 384 -34.28 5.12 -15.67
N GLU A 385 -32.98 4.92 -15.93
CA GLU A 385 -31.88 5.59 -15.23
C GLU A 385 -31.45 6.89 -15.93
N ARG A 386 -31.74 7.02 -17.23
CA ARG A 386 -31.21 8.10 -18.09
C ARG A 386 -31.46 9.51 -17.58
N LYS A 387 -32.63 9.75 -16.96
CA LYS A 387 -32.97 11.07 -16.40
C LYS A 387 -32.00 11.49 -15.30
N GLN A 388 -31.52 10.55 -14.50
CA GLN A 388 -30.55 10.81 -13.44
C GLN A 388 -29.12 10.90 -13.97
N ILE A 389 -28.82 10.28 -15.12
CA ILE A 389 -27.54 10.51 -15.81
C ILE A 389 -27.47 11.96 -16.30
N TRP A 390 -28.53 12.45 -16.94
CA TRP A 390 -28.65 13.88 -17.29
C TRP A 390 -28.46 14.81 -16.08
N LEU A 391 -29.01 14.43 -14.93
CA LEU A 391 -28.83 15.22 -13.70
C LEU A 391 -27.36 15.21 -13.24
N SER A 392 -26.67 14.07 -13.33
CA SER A 392 -25.23 13.98 -13.03
C SER A 392 -24.41 14.87 -13.96
N ASP A 393 -24.68 14.85 -15.26
CA ASP A 393 -23.99 15.69 -16.24
C ASP A 393 -24.22 17.18 -15.96
N ALA A 394 -25.45 17.56 -15.58
CA ALA A 394 -25.74 18.92 -15.13
C ALA A 394 -24.94 19.31 -13.88
N GLY A 395 -24.83 18.41 -12.90
CA GLY A 395 -23.98 18.59 -11.72
C GLY A 395 -22.52 18.82 -12.06
N MET A 396 -21.99 18.05 -13.02
CA MET A 396 -20.62 18.20 -13.51
C MET A 396 -20.40 19.55 -14.21
N VAL A 397 -21.33 19.98 -15.07
CA VAL A 397 -21.27 21.30 -15.72
C VAL A 397 -21.27 22.42 -14.67
N VAL A 398 -22.12 22.32 -13.64
CA VAL A 398 -22.16 23.29 -12.54
C VAL A 398 -20.84 23.31 -11.76
N ALA A 399 -20.28 22.13 -11.45
CA ALA A 399 -18.99 22.02 -10.76
C ALA A 399 -17.84 22.64 -11.59
N PHE A 400 -17.74 22.31 -12.88
CA PHE A 400 -16.74 22.91 -13.78
C PHE A 400 -16.91 24.42 -13.90
N TYR A 401 -18.14 24.92 -14.00
CA TYR A 401 -18.41 26.35 -14.04
C TYR A 401 -18.00 27.04 -12.73
N ALA A 402 -18.30 26.45 -11.57
CA ALA A 402 -17.88 26.96 -10.28
C ALA A 402 -16.34 27.01 -10.16
N LEU A 403 -15.65 25.95 -10.56
CA LEU A 403 -14.18 25.91 -10.61
C LEU A 403 -13.61 26.98 -11.55
N TYR A 404 -14.21 27.17 -12.73
CA TYR A 404 -13.85 28.24 -13.66
C TYR A 404 -13.99 29.63 -13.00
N LYS A 405 -15.11 29.89 -12.31
CA LYS A 405 -15.34 31.15 -11.60
C LYS A 405 -14.33 31.37 -10.47
N ILE A 406 -13.97 30.32 -9.72
CA ILE A 406 -12.94 30.39 -8.67
C ILE A 406 -11.57 30.68 -9.29
N ALA A 407 -11.18 29.99 -10.37
CA ALA A 407 -9.92 30.25 -11.06
C ALA A 407 -9.84 31.68 -11.63
N ALA A 408 -10.94 32.20 -12.16
CA ALA A 408 -11.02 33.56 -12.68
C ALA A 408 -10.93 34.63 -11.56
N ALA A 409 -11.43 34.33 -10.36
CA ALA A 409 -11.36 35.24 -9.21
C ALA A 409 -10.02 35.16 -8.45
N THR A 410 -9.32 34.03 -8.54
CA THR A 410 -8.03 33.79 -7.86
C THR A 410 -6.92 33.66 -8.90
N SER A 411 -6.57 32.43 -9.29
CA SER A 411 -5.78 32.10 -10.47
C SER A 411 -5.90 30.60 -10.74
N ALA A 412 -5.59 30.17 -11.97
CA ALA A 412 -5.50 28.74 -12.28
C ALA A 412 -4.46 28.01 -11.42
N THR A 413 -3.32 28.65 -11.13
CA THR A 413 -2.27 28.09 -10.27
C THR A 413 -2.76 27.90 -8.83
N TRP A 414 -3.44 28.91 -8.28
CA TRP A 414 -4.00 28.80 -6.93
C TRP A 414 -5.02 27.66 -6.85
N LEU A 415 -5.95 27.60 -7.81
CA LEU A 415 -6.96 26.53 -7.85
C LEU A 415 -6.31 25.15 -7.97
N PHE A 416 -5.30 25.02 -8.84
CA PHE A 416 -4.57 23.77 -8.98
C PHE A 416 -3.87 23.38 -7.67
N CYS A 417 -3.13 24.28 -7.05
CA CYS A 417 -2.41 23.97 -5.80
C CYS A 417 -3.35 23.65 -4.64
N ILE A 418 -4.51 24.31 -4.55
CA ILE A 418 -5.45 24.16 -3.43
C ILE A 418 -6.42 23.00 -3.62
N TYR A 419 -6.89 22.75 -4.83
CA TYR A 419 -7.93 21.77 -5.13
C TYR A 419 -7.48 20.73 -6.15
N GLY A 420 -6.88 21.14 -7.27
CA GLY A 420 -6.52 20.23 -8.37
C GLY A 420 -5.51 19.15 -7.98
N ALA A 421 -4.39 19.51 -7.34
CA ALA A 421 -3.37 18.57 -6.91
C ALA A 421 -3.87 17.63 -5.78
N PRO A 422 -4.59 18.10 -4.74
CA PRO A 422 -5.28 17.20 -3.82
C PRO A 422 -6.30 16.27 -4.49
N LEU A 423 -7.02 16.73 -5.52
CA LEU A 423 -7.95 15.88 -6.26
C LEU A 423 -7.22 14.76 -7.01
N LEU A 424 -6.05 15.03 -7.60
CA LEU A 424 -5.22 13.98 -8.20
C LEU A 424 -4.76 12.95 -7.16
N VAL A 425 -4.42 13.40 -5.95
CA VAL A 425 -4.09 12.49 -4.84
C VAL A 425 -5.30 11.65 -4.43
N MET A 426 -6.50 12.24 -4.35
CA MET A 426 -7.74 11.50 -4.07
C MET A 426 -7.99 10.42 -5.15
N ASN A 427 -7.89 10.77 -6.43
CA ASN A 427 -8.01 9.84 -7.55
C ASN A 427 -7.02 8.68 -7.42
N ALA A 428 -5.76 8.99 -7.08
CA ALA A 428 -4.72 7.98 -6.89
C ALA A 428 -5.05 7.05 -5.72
N HIS A 429 -5.57 7.55 -4.60
CA HIS A 429 -6.02 6.71 -3.49
C HIS A 429 -7.16 5.78 -3.93
N PHE A 430 -8.19 6.32 -4.58
CA PHE A 430 -9.32 5.54 -5.09
C PHE A 430 -8.84 4.37 -5.95
N ILE A 431 -8.00 4.66 -6.95
CA ILE A 431 -7.47 3.64 -7.83
C ILE A 431 -6.57 2.65 -7.09
N PHE A 432 -5.74 3.13 -6.16
CA PHE A 432 -4.82 2.29 -5.40
C PHE A 432 -5.55 1.22 -4.57
N PHE A 433 -6.53 1.58 -3.75
CA PHE A 433 -7.19 0.59 -2.90
C PHE A 433 -8.20 -0.26 -3.69
N THR A 434 -8.93 0.30 -4.65
CA THR A 434 -9.86 -0.52 -5.45
C THR A 434 -9.12 -1.53 -6.32
N PHE A 435 -7.95 -1.17 -6.86
CA PHE A 435 -7.06 -2.14 -7.51
C PHE A 435 -6.67 -3.27 -6.56
N LEU A 436 -6.23 -2.96 -5.34
CA LEU A 436 -5.85 -3.97 -4.36
C LEU A 436 -7.03 -4.84 -3.91
N HIS A 437 -8.21 -4.27 -3.75
CA HIS A 437 -9.42 -5.01 -3.38
C HIS A 437 -9.79 -6.06 -4.44
N HIS A 438 -9.64 -5.72 -5.72
CA HIS A 438 -10.15 -6.53 -6.83
C HIS A 438 -9.06 -7.29 -7.60
N SER A 439 -7.79 -6.98 -7.39
CA SER A 439 -6.66 -7.66 -8.01
C SER A 439 -5.84 -8.36 -6.95
N HIS A 440 -5.79 -9.69 -7.01
CA HIS A 440 -4.95 -10.51 -6.14
C HIS A 440 -4.78 -11.92 -6.73
N PRO A 441 -3.58 -12.54 -6.70
CA PRO A 441 -3.35 -13.86 -7.31
C PRO A 441 -4.23 -15.00 -6.79
N SER A 442 -4.74 -14.85 -5.57
CA SER A 442 -5.61 -15.80 -4.89
C SER A 442 -7.10 -15.63 -5.16
N LEU A 443 -7.51 -14.63 -5.95
CA LEU A 443 -8.92 -14.41 -6.30
C LEU A 443 -9.24 -15.03 -7.66
N ALA A 444 -10.35 -15.76 -7.70
CA ALA A 444 -10.88 -16.32 -8.93
C ALA A 444 -11.71 -15.28 -9.68
N HIS A 445 -11.72 -15.40 -11.00
CA HIS A 445 -12.67 -14.75 -11.89
C HIS A 445 -13.47 -15.84 -12.59
N TYR A 446 -14.75 -15.61 -12.80
CA TYR A 446 -15.66 -16.63 -13.31
C TYR A 446 -16.29 -16.16 -14.62
N ASP A 447 -16.34 -17.05 -15.60
CA ASP A 447 -17.22 -16.84 -16.75
C ASP A 447 -18.64 -17.30 -16.45
N SER A 448 -19.54 -17.04 -17.40
CA SER A 448 -20.97 -17.37 -17.34
C SER A 448 -21.31 -18.84 -17.03
N ARG A 449 -20.38 -19.79 -17.15
CA ARG A 449 -20.63 -21.21 -16.81
C ARG A 449 -20.58 -21.45 -15.31
N GLU A 450 -19.71 -20.73 -14.61
CA GLU A 450 -19.46 -20.93 -13.18
C GLU A 450 -19.88 -19.74 -12.33
N TRP A 451 -20.05 -18.54 -12.87
CA TRP A 451 -20.33 -17.37 -12.04
C TRP A 451 -21.65 -17.51 -11.27
N ASP A 452 -21.60 -17.24 -9.97
CA ASP A 452 -22.77 -16.95 -9.15
C ASP A 452 -22.49 -15.78 -8.20
N TRP A 453 -23.57 -15.17 -7.71
CA TRP A 453 -23.49 -13.92 -6.98
C TRP A 453 -22.64 -14.01 -5.70
N ILE A 454 -22.73 -15.10 -4.92
CA ILE A 454 -22.01 -15.19 -3.64
C ILE A 454 -20.52 -15.43 -3.86
N ARG A 455 -20.13 -16.27 -4.83
CA ARG A 455 -18.71 -16.45 -5.20
C ARG A 455 -18.11 -15.17 -5.78
N GLY A 456 -18.88 -14.45 -6.60
CA GLY A 456 -18.48 -13.14 -7.11
C GLY A 456 -18.23 -12.11 -6.00
N ALA A 457 -19.22 -11.91 -5.13
CA ALA A 457 -19.13 -10.95 -4.02
C ALA A 457 -18.01 -11.27 -3.02
N LEU A 458 -17.66 -12.54 -2.85
CA LEU A 458 -16.54 -12.97 -2.00
C LEU A 458 -15.17 -12.85 -2.68
N SER A 459 -15.12 -12.60 -3.99
CA SER A 459 -13.87 -12.52 -4.74
C SER A 459 -13.22 -11.14 -4.59
N THR A 460 -12.93 -10.79 -3.35
CA THR A 460 -12.26 -9.54 -2.97
C THR A 460 -11.41 -9.73 -1.72
N VAL A 461 -10.49 -8.81 -1.44
CA VAL A 461 -9.52 -8.94 -0.34
C VAL A 461 -9.60 -7.77 0.63
N ASP A 462 -9.82 -8.08 1.91
CA ASP A 462 -9.68 -7.13 3.01
C ASP A 462 -8.22 -6.97 3.41
N ARG A 463 -7.81 -5.76 3.80
CA ARG A 463 -6.44 -5.46 4.25
C ARG A 463 -6.44 -4.37 5.33
N ASP A 464 -5.40 -4.35 6.15
CA ASP A 464 -5.19 -3.28 7.13
C ASP A 464 -4.30 -2.18 6.54
N TYR A 465 -4.85 -0.97 6.38
CA TYR A 465 -4.12 0.21 5.90
C TYR A 465 -3.67 1.12 7.05
N GLY A 466 -3.77 0.65 8.30
CA GLY A 466 -3.42 1.40 9.51
C GLY A 466 -4.30 2.63 9.69
N ILE A 467 -3.68 3.80 9.82
CA ILE A 467 -4.36 5.10 10.01
C ILE A 467 -5.38 5.37 8.89
N PHE A 468 -5.10 4.90 7.67
CA PHE A 468 -6.00 5.14 6.55
C PHE A 468 -7.34 4.42 6.66
N ASN A 469 -7.44 3.32 7.43
CA ASN A 469 -8.74 2.68 7.67
C ASN A 469 -9.72 3.70 8.28
N THR A 470 -9.29 4.46 9.30
CA THR A 470 -10.13 5.48 9.94
C THR A 470 -10.49 6.62 8.99
N ILE A 471 -9.59 6.99 8.07
CA ILE A 471 -9.81 8.09 7.13
C ILE A 471 -10.74 7.67 5.99
N PHE A 472 -10.62 6.42 5.52
CA PHE A 472 -11.43 5.87 4.42
C PHE A 472 -12.68 5.13 4.91
N HIS A 473 -13.00 5.26 6.21
CA HIS A 473 -14.16 4.67 6.86
C HIS A 473 -14.21 3.14 6.75
N ASP A 474 -13.09 2.50 7.06
CA ASP A 474 -12.91 1.04 7.19
C ASP A 474 -13.25 0.22 5.92
N VAL A 475 -13.53 0.87 4.80
CA VAL A 475 -13.78 0.20 3.51
C VAL A 475 -12.60 -0.68 3.08
N THR A 476 -11.38 -0.35 3.50
CA THR A 476 -10.16 -1.11 3.20
C THR A 476 -10.08 -2.45 3.92
N CYS A 477 -10.63 -2.54 5.13
CA CYS A 477 -10.56 -3.71 6.00
C CYS A 477 -11.89 -4.44 6.21
N ALA A 478 -12.96 -3.95 5.56
CA ALA A 478 -14.30 -4.54 5.58
C ALA A 478 -14.98 -4.52 4.20
N HIS A 479 -14.18 -4.59 3.13
CA HIS A 479 -14.65 -4.57 1.75
C HIS A 479 -15.44 -5.83 1.37
N VAL A 480 -15.09 -6.99 1.93
CA VAL A 480 -15.86 -8.23 1.71
C VAL A 480 -17.31 -8.08 2.19
N VAL A 481 -17.52 -7.54 3.40
CA VAL A 481 -18.88 -7.24 3.90
C VAL A 481 -19.56 -6.20 3.05
N HIS A 482 -18.81 -5.18 2.61
CA HIS A 482 -19.33 -4.17 1.73
C HIS A 482 -19.88 -4.75 0.42
N HIS A 483 -19.21 -5.72 -0.21
CA HIS A 483 -19.72 -6.44 -1.38
C HIS A 483 -20.96 -7.30 -1.09
N LEU A 484 -20.97 -7.97 0.06
CA LEU A 484 -22.09 -8.85 0.43
C LEU A 484 -23.34 -8.04 0.82
N ILE A 485 -23.17 -6.91 1.52
CA ILE A 485 -24.26 -6.12 2.11
C ILE A 485 -23.84 -4.63 2.16
N SER A 486 -23.80 -3.97 1.00
CA SER A 486 -23.34 -2.58 0.87
C SER A 486 -24.20 -1.54 1.59
N THR A 487 -25.41 -1.89 2.03
CA THR A 487 -26.32 -1.01 2.77
C THR A 487 -25.97 -0.85 4.26
N ILE A 488 -25.02 -1.65 4.79
CA ILE A 488 -24.53 -1.49 6.16
C ILE A 488 -23.69 -0.21 6.23
N PRO A 489 -24.00 0.74 7.13
CA PRO A 489 -23.17 1.93 7.31
C PRO A 489 -21.72 1.58 7.65
N HIS A 490 -20.77 2.35 7.12
CA HIS A 490 -19.34 2.13 7.36
C HIS A 490 -18.95 1.94 8.84
N TYR A 491 -19.65 2.60 9.78
CA TYR A 491 -19.32 2.55 11.20
C TYR A 491 -19.76 1.24 11.88
N HIS A 492 -20.38 0.33 11.13
CA HIS A 492 -20.76 -1.02 11.55
C HIS A 492 -20.14 -2.14 10.70
N THR A 493 -19.43 -1.82 9.61
CA THR A 493 -18.90 -2.85 8.69
C THR A 493 -17.86 -3.74 9.37
N VAL A 494 -16.96 -3.19 10.20
CA VAL A 494 -15.96 -3.97 10.95
C VAL A 494 -16.62 -4.95 11.94
N GLU A 495 -17.70 -4.51 12.60
CA GLU A 495 -18.47 -5.37 13.52
C GLU A 495 -19.16 -6.51 12.74
N ALA A 496 -19.80 -6.18 11.62
CA ALA A 496 -20.40 -7.16 10.72
C ALA A 496 -19.36 -8.15 10.16
N THR A 497 -18.17 -7.68 9.78
CA THR A 497 -17.06 -8.54 9.29
C THR A 497 -16.67 -9.55 10.35
N LYS A 498 -16.49 -9.11 11.61
CA LYS A 498 -16.17 -10.01 12.72
C LYS A 498 -17.25 -11.07 12.93
N ALA A 499 -18.52 -10.71 12.78
CA ALA A 499 -19.65 -11.63 12.96
C ALA A 499 -19.72 -12.71 11.87
N ILE A 500 -19.44 -12.36 10.60
CA ILE A 500 -19.58 -13.31 9.48
C ILE A 500 -18.30 -14.09 9.17
N LYS A 501 -17.12 -13.58 9.54
CA LYS A 501 -15.82 -14.20 9.25
C LYS A 501 -15.72 -15.69 9.67
N PRO A 502 -16.27 -16.13 10.82
CA PRO A 502 -16.30 -17.56 11.17
C PRO A 502 -17.13 -18.42 10.22
N ILE A 503 -18.19 -17.87 9.63
CA ILE A 503 -19.06 -18.57 8.67
C ILE A 503 -18.38 -18.63 7.30
N LEU A 504 -17.74 -17.54 6.88
CA LEU A 504 -17.02 -17.48 5.61
C LEU A 504 -15.85 -18.48 5.55
N GLY A 505 -15.16 -18.70 6.67
CA GLY A 505 -14.07 -19.67 6.77
C GLY A 505 -12.98 -19.43 5.72
N ASP A 506 -12.66 -20.45 4.93
CA ASP A 506 -11.63 -20.40 3.87
C ASP A 506 -12.00 -19.52 2.67
N TYR A 507 -13.28 -19.13 2.52
CA TYR A 507 -13.71 -18.19 1.47
C TYR A 507 -13.35 -16.73 1.79
N TYR A 508 -13.06 -16.40 3.05
CA TYR A 508 -12.67 -15.05 3.43
C TYR A 508 -11.20 -14.80 3.13
N LYS A 509 -10.91 -13.84 2.24
CA LYS A 509 -9.55 -13.44 1.92
C LYS A 509 -9.13 -12.19 2.67
N TYR A 510 -8.03 -12.31 3.39
CA TYR A 510 -7.36 -11.21 4.08
C TYR A 510 -5.87 -11.25 3.79
N ASP A 511 -5.27 -10.08 3.58
CA ASP A 511 -3.86 -9.91 3.27
C ASP A 511 -3.26 -8.80 4.13
N ASP A 512 -2.36 -9.16 5.03
CA ASP A 512 -1.63 -8.24 5.92
C ASP A 512 -0.28 -7.80 5.35
N THR A 513 0.01 -8.10 4.09
CA THR A 513 1.20 -7.58 3.41
C THR A 513 1.18 -6.06 3.44
N PRO A 514 2.29 -5.39 3.80
CA PRO A 514 2.37 -3.93 3.78
C PRO A 514 1.88 -3.37 2.44
N ILE A 515 0.97 -2.39 2.48
CA ILE A 515 0.15 -1.99 1.31
C ILE A 515 0.95 -1.65 0.05
N LEU A 516 2.15 -1.05 0.18
CA LEU A 516 3.01 -0.75 -0.97
C LEU A 516 3.65 -2.02 -1.57
N LYS A 517 3.99 -2.99 -0.71
CA LYS A 517 4.50 -4.29 -1.14
C LYS A 517 3.41 -5.12 -1.80
N ALA A 518 2.18 -5.09 -1.26
CA ALA A 518 1.01 -5.68 -1.91
C ALA A 518 0.75 -5.01 -3.27
N PHE A 519 0.74 -3.68 -3.34
CA PHE A 519 0.52 -2.96 -4.59
C PHE A 519 1.54 -3.33 -5.67
N TRP A 520 2.82 -3.42 -5.29
CA TRP A 520 3.88 -3.85 -6.20
C TRP A 520 3.72 -5.30 -6.66
N ARG A 521 3.39 -6.22 -5.74
CA ARG A 521 3.12 -7.62 -6.06
C ARG A 521 1.97 -7.73 -7.06
N GLU A 522 0.85 -7.09 -6.80
CA GLU A 522 -0.36 -7.18 -7.63
C GLU A 522 -0.10 -6.59 -9.01
N THR A 523 0.62 -5.47 -9.07
CA THR A 523 1.05 -4.84 -10.32
C THR A 523 1.92 -5.76 -11.18
N LYS A 524 2.73 -6.62 -10.57
CA LYS A 524 3.64 -7.55 -11.26
C LYS A 524 3.00 -8.90 -11.59
N GLU A 525 2.17 -9.42 -10.70
CA GLU A 525 1.66 -10.79 -10.77
C GLU A 525 0.22 -10.87 -11.32
N CYS A 526 -0.52 -9.75 -11.36
CA CYS A 526 -1.89 -9.69 -11.87
C CYS A 526 -1.95 -9.01 -13.25
N ILE A 527 -1.31 -9.62 -14.26
CA ILE A 527 -1.22 -9.04 -15.62
C ILE A 527 -2.43 -9.46 -16.47
N PHE A 528 -2.68 -10.76 -16.56
CA PHE A 528 -3.83 -11.32 -17.27
C PHE A 528 -4.40 -12.49 -16.48
N VAL A 529 -5.55 -12.99 -16.91
CA VAL A 529 -6.13 -14.22 -16.38
C VAL A 529 -6.17 -15.35 -17.40
N GLU A 530 -5.97 -16.58 -16.91
CA GLU A 530 -6.13 -17.82 -17.67
C GLU A 530 -6.67 -18.95 -16.76
N PRO A 531 -7.33 -19.96 -17.33
CA PRO A 531 -7.69 -21.16 -16.58
C PRO A 531 -6.42 -21.92 -16.17
N ASP A 532 -6.53 -22.79 -15.17
CA ASP A 532 -5.45 -23.72 -14.84
C ASP A 532 -5.24 -24.74 -15.98
N GLU A 533 -4.00 -25.25 -16.11
CA GLU A 533 -3.66 -26.26 -17.12
C GLU A 533 -4.55 -27.50 -16.97
N GLY A 534 -5.18 -27.93 -18.08
CA GLY A 534 -6.13 -29.06 -18.07
C GLY A 534 -7.52 -28.72 -17.52
N ALA A 535 -7.79 -27.45 -17.21
CA ALA A 535 -9.07 -26.94 -16.73
C ALA A 535 -9.63 -25.84 -17.65
N GLU A 536 -9.34 -25.89 -18.95
CA GLU A 536 -9.70 -24.85 -19.93
C GLU A 536 -11.21 -24.62 -20.03
N ASN A 537 -11.99 -25.66 -19.72
CA ASN A 537 -13.46 -25.63 -19.70
C ASN A 537 -14.06 -25.43 -18.31
N SER A 538 -13.24 -25.16 -17.29
CA SER A 538 -13.71 -24.99 -15.91
C SER A 538 -14.54 -23.74 -15.69
N GLY A 539 -14.45 -22.72 -16.54
CA GLY A 539 -15.09 -21.43 -16.32
C GLY A 539 -14.48 -20.59 -15.20
N VAL A 540 -13.35 -21.03 -14.63
CA VAL A 540 -12.61 -20.35 -13.56
C VAL A 540 -11.27 -19.86 -14.10
N TYR A 541 -10.93 -18.62 -13.80
CA TYR A 541 -9.73 -17.94 -14.27
C TYR A 541 -8.95 -17.34 -13.11
N TRP A 542 -7.62 -17.39 -13.20
CA TRP A 542 -6.72 -16.89 -12.18
C TRP A 542 -5.72 -15.92 -12.77
N PHE A 543 -5.31 -14.94 -11.97
CA PHE A 543 -4.24 -14.03 -12.35
C PHE A 543 -2.93 -14.78 -12.55
N ARG A 544 -2.22 -14.39 -13.62
CA ARG A 544 -0.91 -14.88 -14.02
C ARG A 544 -0.08 -13.72 -14.57
N ARG A 545 1.20 -14.02 -14.75
CA ARG A 545 2.22 -13.12 -15.30
C ARG A 545 2.61 -13.52 -16.71
#